data_AF-A0AAD5E2Z7-F1
#
_entry.id   AF-A0AAD5E2Z7-F1
#
_cell.length_a   1.000
_cell.length_b   1.000
_cell.length_c   1.000
_cell.angle_alpha   90.00
_cell.angle_beta   90.00
_cell.angle_gamma   90.00
#
_symmetry.space_group_name_H-M   'P 1'
#
loop_
_entity.id
_entity.type
_entity.pdbx_description
1 polymer ?
#
loop_
_entity_poly.entity_id
_entity_poly.type
_entity_poly.pdbx_seq_one_letter_code
_entity_poly.pdbx_strand_id
1 'polypeptide(L)'
;MEATVVISGQSTRDDLLNTVADLHARIAAMENNRNSAAMDWSEHQDDECIQARLPDTEFTPYAKFLEALPSMQKDFFRSPLPDMDRRRFLADCPRNLLRNYQPPPVNSVNMGSLSRKFDTQMADVQYRLSGLTRPLDYFLHRALQQVSTPQDDIIDFVNAMHELIMDTASQITQTRIDNLYRGAGMQGQAPRLTRGYWGRCFYH
;
A
#
# COMPACT_ATOMS: atom_id res chain seq x y z
N MET A 1 -44.24 36.66 65.57
CA MET A 1 -44.09 35.23 65.23
C MET A 1 -43.04 35.15 64.14
N GLU A 2 -41.81 34.87 64.56
CA GLU A 2 -40.72 34.47 63.66
C GLU A 2 -40.96 33.02 63.20
N ALA A 3 -40.61 32.74 61.95
CA ALA A 3 -39.98 31.48 61.55
C ALA A 3 -39.39 31.64 60.14
N THR A 4 -38.11 31.97 60.10
CA THR A 4 -37.25 31.91 58.91
C THR A 4 -37.04 30.44 58.53
N VAL A 5 -37.34 30.04 57.29
CA VAL A 5 -36.97 28.72 56.76
C VAL A 5 -36.13 28.92 55.49
N VAL A 6 -34.82 28.94 55.67
CA VAL A 6 -33.81 28.94 54.61
C VAL A 6 -33.24 27.52 54.51
N ILE A 7 -33.90 26.60 53.81
CA ILE A 7 -33.32 25.26 53.53
C ILE A 7 -33.87 24.73 52.20
N SER A 8 -33.26 25.12 51.07
CA SER A 8 -33.36 24.35 49.81
C SER A 8 -32.19 24.60 48.85
N GLY A 9 -31.52 25.76 48.96
CA GLY A 9 -30.32 26.08 48.16
C GLY A 9 -28.97 25.61 48.75
N GLN A 10 -28.91 25.26 50.04
CA GLN A 10 -27.67 24.72 50.64
C GLN A 10 -27.47 23.25 50.27
N SER A 11 -28.53 22.43 50.34
CA SER A 11 -28.44 21.00 49.99
C SER A 11 -27.92 20.77 48.58
N THR A 12 -28.43 21.51 47.59
CA THR A 12 -27.99 21.39 46.19
C THR A 12 -26.58 21.92 45.95
N ARG A 13 -26.15 22.92 46.73
CA ARG A 13 -24.77 23.42 46.71
C ARG A 13 -23.81 22.40 47.32
N ASP A 14 -24.18 21.80 48.44
CA ASP A 14 -23.39 20.79 49.13
C ASP A 14 -23.28 19.51 48.30
N ASP A 15 -24.34 19.12 47.60
CA ASP A 15 -24.34 18.01 46.63
C ASP A 15 -23.38 18.27 45.46
N LEU A 16 -23.36 19.49 44.93
CA LEU A 16 -22.41 19.90 43.89
C LEU A 16 -20.97 19.92 44.40
N LEU A 17 -20.74 20.43 45.60
CA LEU A 17 -19.40 20.45 46.23
C LEU A 17 -18.90 19.02 46.47
N ASN A 18 -19.77 18.11 46.91
CA ASN A 18 -19.45 16.70 47.10
C ASN A 18 -19.14 16.01 45.76
N THR A 19 -19.90 16.32 44.71
CA THR A 19 -19.67 15.77 43.37
C THR A 19 -18.35 16.26 42.80
N VAL A 20 -18.02 17.54 42.96
CA VAL A 20 -16.73 18.10 42.51
C VAL A 20 -15.57 17.50 43.30
N ALA A 21 -15.73 17.29 44.62
CA ALA A 21 -14.72 16.64 45.45
C ALA A 21 -14.48 15.18 45.03
N ASP A 22 -15.55 14.42 44.73
CA ASP A 22 -15.45 13.04 44.22
C ASP A 22 -14.76 12.99 42.85
N LEU A 23 -15.14 13.89 41.93
CA LEU A 23 -14.50 13.98 40.61
C LEU A 23 -13.02 14.34 40.72
N HIS A 24 -12.64 15.24 41.62
CA HIS A 24 -11.25 15.62 41.84
C HIS A 24 -10.44 14.45 42.42
N ALA A 25 -11.00 13.69 43.37
CA ALA A 25 -10.38 12.49 43.92
C ALA A 25 -10.19 11.40 42.85
N ARG A 26 -11.18 11.22 41.96
CA ARG A 26 -11.10 10.26 40.85
C ARG A 26 -10.09 10.68 39.79
N ILE A 27 -9.96 11.97 39.49
CA ILE A 27 -8.92 12.50 38.59
C ILE A 27 -7.53 12.28 39.20
N ALA A 28 -7.32 12.60 40.48
CA ALA A 28 -6.06 12.36 41.16
C ALA A 28 -5.68 10.87 41.18
N ALA A 29 -6.65 9.96 41.38
CA ALA A 29 -6.42 8.52 41.30
C ALA A 29 -6.07 8.06 39.88
N MET A 30 -6.69 8.64 38.85
CA MET A 30 -6.35 8.37 37.44
C MET A 30 -4.97 8.92 37.06
N GLU A 31 -4.57 10.09 37.56
CA GLU A 31 -3.23 10.64 37.37
C GLU A 31 -2.15 9.80 38.07
N ASN A 32 -2.43 9.31 39.28
CA ASN A 32 -1.49 8.45 40.00
C ASN A 32 -1.36 7.07 39.34
N ASN A 33 -2.46 6.54 38.77
CA ASN A 33 -2.43 5.30 37.98
C ASN A 33 -1.76 5.52 36.61
N ARG A 34 -1.92 6.70 35.99
CA ARG A 34 -1.21 7.08 34.75
C ARG A 34 0.28 7.31 34.97
N ASN A 35 0.70 7.77 36.15
CA ASN A 35 2.12 7.88 36.51
C ASN A 35 2.73 6.53 36.92
N SER A 36 1.90 5.55 37.30
CA SER A 36 2.33 4.15 37.54
C SER A 36 2.29 3.29 36.26
N ALA A 37 1.48 3.69 35.27
CA ALA A 37 1.34 3.07 33.95
C ALA A 37 1.97 3.93 32.82
N ALA A 38 2.72 4.97 33.17
CA ALA A 38 3.74 5.51 32.30
C ALA A 38 4.84 4.45 32.32
N MET A 39 4.85 3.60 31.30
CA MET A 39 6.02 2.80 30.96
C MET A 39 7.21 3.76 30.98
N ASP A 40 8.04 3.61 32.00
CA ASP A 40 9.32 4.26 32.07
C ASP A 40 10.17 3.68 30.94
N TRP A 41 10.23 4.41 29.83
CA TRP A 41 11.07 4.09 28.68
C TRP A 41 12.53 4.52 28.92
N SER A 42 12.96 4.68 30.18
CA SER A 42 14.27 5.24 30.54
C SER A 42 15.21 4.26 31.24
N GLU A 43 15.05 2.96 30.99
CA GLU A 43 16.14 1.99 31.20
C GLU A 43 16.38 1.17 29.92
N HIS A 44 16.59 1.87 28.80
CA HIS A 44 17.40 1.29 27.74
C HIS A 44 18.85 1.34 28.22
N GLN A 45 19.28 0.27 28.90
CA GLN A 45 20.66 -0.16 28.72
C GLN A 45 20.87 -0.27 27.21
N ASP A 46 21.87 0.42 26.68
CA ASP A 46 22.34 0.23 25.30
C ASP A 46 22.81 -1.23 25.17
N ASP A 47 21.87 -2.13 24.91
CA ASP A 47 22.14 -3.51 24.55
C ASP A 47 22.35 -3.55 23.03
N GLU A 48 23.62 -3.56 22.64
CA GLU A 48 24.11 -3.66 21.25
C GLU A 48 23.53 -4.89 20.51
N CYS A 49 22.90 -5.83 21.23
CA CYS A 49 22.28 -7.03 20.69
C CYS A 49 20.75 -6.95 20.48
N ILE A 50 20.06 -5.85 20.80
CA ILE A 50 18.59 -5.75 20.61
C ILE A 50 18.22 -4.84 19.44
N GLN A 51 17.67 -5.44 18.37
CA GLN A 51 17.03 -4.73 17.25
C GLN A 51 15.57 -5.19 17.07
N ALA A 52 14.66 -4.24 16.85
CA ALA A 52 13.25 -4.55 16.56
C ALA A 52 13.00 -4.61 15.04
N ARG A 53 12.62 -5.78 14.51
CA ARG A 53 12.23 -5.95 13.10
C ARG A 53 11.42 -7.24 12.86
N LEU A 54 10.12 -7.19 12.54
CA LEU A 54 9.35 -8.34 11.99
C LEU A 54 8.30 -7.84 10.95
N PRO A 55 7.90 -8.62 9.92
CA PRO A 55 8.00 -10.08 9.79
C PRO A 55 9.34 -10.50 9.18
N ASP A 56 10.29 -11.06 9.95
CA ASP A 56 10.36 -12.38 10.61
C ASP A 56 11.33 -13.34 9.91
N THR A 57 11.83 -13.00 8.72
CA THR A 57 12.97 -13.72 8.14
C THR A 57 13.75 -12.80 7.21
N GLU A 58 15.04 -12.65 7.45
CA GLU A 58 15.96 -11.98 6.54
C GLU A 58 16.64 -13.00 5.63
N PHE A 59 16.57 -12.78 4.32
CA PHE A 59 17.28 -13.60 3.34
C PHE A 59 18.61 -12.96 3.00
N THR A 60 19.72 -13.58 3.45
CA THR A 60 21.06 -13.23 3.00
C THR A 60 21.43 -14.09 1.78
N PRO A 61 21.65 -13.49 0.59
CA PRO A 61 22.02 -14.25 -0.60
C PRO A 61 23.37 -14.96 -0.43
N TYR A 62 23.40 -16.27 -0.66
CA TYR A 62 24.64 -17.06 -0.64
C TYR A 62 25.34 -17.05 -2.01
N ALA A 63 26.63 -17.45 -2.05
CA ALA A 63 27.46 -17.34 -3.26
C ALA A 63 26.83 -17.94 -4.52
N LYS A 64 26.35 -19.20 -4.45
CA LYS A 64 25.66 -19.87 -5.57
C LYS A 64 24.40 -19.14 -6.03
N PHE A 65 23.70 -18.44 -5.13
CA PHE A 65 22.56 -17.61 -5.51
C PHE A 65 23.01 -16.39 -6.32
N LEU A 66 24.06 -15.70 -5.88
CA LEU A 66 24.61 -14.53 -6.57
C LEU A 66 25.21 -14.89 -7.94
N GLU A 67 25.77 -16.10 -8.08
CA GLU A 67 26.20 -16.64 -9.37
C GLU A 67 25.02 -16.87 -10.33
N ALA A 68 23.89 -17.36 -9.81
CA ALA A 68 22.68 -17.59 -10.60
C ALA A 68 21.94 -16.28 -10.94
N LEU A 69 21.99 -15.27 -10.07
CA LEU A 69 21.37 -13.96 -10.26
C LEU A 69 22.34 -12.80 -9.96
N PRO A 70 23.35 -12.55 -10.83
CA PRO A 70 24.35 -11.51 -10.59
C PRO A 70 23.77 -10.09 -10.53
N SER A 71 22.59 -9.87 -11.12
CA SER A 71 21.89 -8.59 -11.06
C SER A 71 21.46 -8.20 -9.65
N MET A 72 21.39 -9.13 -8.69
CA MET A 72 21.05 -8.83 -7.29
C MET A 72 22.07 -7.91 -6.61
N GLN A 73 23.31 -7.87 -7.11
CA GLN A 73 24.35 -6.97 -6.60
C GLN A 73 24.25 -5.55 -7.17
N LYS A 74 23.39 -5.33 -8.19
CA LYS A 74 23.19 -4.01 -8.79
C LYS A 74 22.18 -3.21 -7.98
N ASP A 75 22.32 -1.88 -8.01
CA ASP A 75 21.32 -0.99 -7.42
C ASP A 75 19.99 -1.11 -8.18
N PHE A 76 18.96 -1.60 -7.48
CA PHE A 76 17.63 -1.84 -8.03
C PHE A 76 16.98 -0.58 -8.62
N PHE A 77 17.14 0.58 -7.98
CA PHE A 77 16.50 1.83 -8.40
C PHE A 77 17.36 2.67 -9.35
N ARG A 78 18.66 2.40 -9.43
CA ARG A 78 19.63 3.14 -10.26
C ARG A 78 20.23 2.33 -11.42
N SER A 79 19.51 1.32 -11.89
CA SER A 79 19.91 0.48 -13.04
C SER A 79 18.93 0.60 -14.21
N PRO A 80 18.92 1.73 -14.96
CA PRO A 80 18.03 1.88 -16.10
C PRO A 80 18.38 0.87 -17.21
N LEU A 81 17.37 0.18 -17.74
CA LEU A 81 17.51 -0.67 -18.91
C LEU A 81 17.36 0.20 -20.19
N PRO A 82 18.32 0.19 -21.12
CA PRO A 82 18.21 0.92 -22.38
C PRO A 82 16.95 0.51 -23.15
N ASP A 83 16.30 1.48 -23.81
CA ASP A 83 15.03 1.22 -24.51
C ASP A 83 15.14 0.17 -25.61
N MET A 84 16.28 0.10 -26.29
CA MET A 84 16.55 -0.92 -27.31
C MET A 84 16.61 -2.32 -26.70
N ASP A 85 17.31 -2.49 -25.59
CA ASP A 85 17.43 -3.77 -24.90
C ASP A 85 16.09 -4.21 -24.31
N ARG A 86 15.34 -3.26 -23.75
CA ARG A 86 13.96 -3.51 -23.28
C ARG A 86 13.06 -3.99 -24.41
N ARG A 87 13.10 -3.32 -25.57
CA ARG A 87 12.28 -3.70 -26.74
C ARG A 87 12.67 -5.07 -27.26
N ARG A 88 13.97 -5.38 -27.32
CA ARG A 88 14.48 -6.69 -27.73
C ARG A 88 13.99 -7.79 -26.78
N PHE A 89 14.15 -7.59 -25.47
CA PHE A 89 13.68 -8.54 -24.46
C PHE A 89 12.16 -8.80 -24.56
N LEU A 90 11.37 -7.74 -24.75
CA LEU A 90 9.91 -7.85 -24.92
C LEU A 90 9.49 -8.42 -26.28
N ALA A 91 10.38 -8.45 -27.27
CA ALA A 91 10.15 -9.07 -28.57
C ALA A 91 10.45 -10.58 -28.53
N ASP A 92 11.44 -10.99 -27.73
CA ASP A 92 11.77 -12.40 -27.50
C ASP A 92 10.67 -13.14 -26.72
N CYS A 93 9.84 -12.41 -25.97
CA CYS A 93 8.67 -12.98 -25.28
C CYS A 93 7.39 -12.76 -26.12
N PRO A 94 6.65 -13.83 -26.50
CA PRO A 94 5.42 -13.70 -27.25
C PRO A 94 4.37 -12.88 -26.49
N ARG A 95 3.59 -12.07 -27.21
CA ARG A 95 2.51 -11.28 -26.62
C ARG A 95 1.32 -12.19 -26.29
N ASN A 96 0.86 -12.15 -25.05
CA ASN A 96 -0.41 -12.77 -24.68
C ASN A 96 -1.59 -12.01 -25.31
N LEU A 97 -2.38 -12.69 -26.15
CA LEU A 97 -3.51 -12.08 -26.88
C LEU A 97 -4.70 -11.73 -25.99
N LEU A 98 -4.81 -12.34 -24.80
CA LEU A 98 -5.89 -12.07 -23.84
C LEU A 98 -5.58 -10.87 -22.93
N ARG A 99 -4.33 -10.38 -22.91
CA ARG A 99 -3.91 -9.26 -22.07
C ARG A 99 -3.96 -7.96 -22.86
N ASN A 100 -4.66 -6.96 -22.33
CA ASN A 100 -4.54 -5.58 -22.81
C ASN A 100 -3.34 -4.91 -22.12
N TYR A 101 -2.32 -4.56 -22.90
CA TYR A 101 -1.11 -3.89 -22.41
C TYR A 101 -1.23 -2.36 -22.41
N GLN A 102 -2.26 -1.82 -23.05
CA GLN A 102 -2.46 -0.38 -23.11
C GLN A 102 -3.04 0.09 -21.77
N PRO A 103 -2.45 1.14 -21.17
CA PRO A 103 -3.03 1.73 -19.97
C PRO A 103 -4.43 2.25 -20.29
N PRO A 104 -5.39 2.13 -19.36
CA PRO A 104 -6.74 2.67 -19.56
C PRO A 104 -6.67 4.16 -19.89
N PRO A 105 -7.39 4.64 -20.92
CA PRO A 105 -7.44 6.06 -21.23
C PRO A 105 -8.16 6.80 -20.10
N VAL A 106 -7.65 7.98 -19.73
CA VAL A 106 -8.38 8.92 -18.85
C VAL A 106 -8.69 10.18 -19.65
N ASN A 107 -9.92 10.68 -19.54
CA ASN A 107 -10.34 11.87 -20.28
C ASN A 107 -9.64 13.11 -19.72
N SER A 108 -8.77 13.76 -20.50
CA SER A 108 -7.92 14.88 -20.06
C SER A 108 -8.44 16.27 -20.49
N VAL A 109 -9.66 16.37 -21.01
CA VAL A 109 -10.19 17.59 -21.66
C VAL A 109 -10.18 18.82 -20.74
N ASN A 110 -10.32 18.65 -19.43
CA ASN A 110 -10.38 19.76 -18.46
C ASN A 110 -9.17 19.84 -17.51
N MET A 111 -8.05 19.21 -17.87
CA MET A 111 -6.89 19.08 -16.99
C MET A 111 -5.81 20.12 -17.31
N GLY A 112 -5.32 20.80 -16.27
CA GLY A 112 -4.16 21.71 -16.36
C GLY A 112 -2.88 21.02 -16.86
N SER A 113 -1.93 21.80 -17.37
CA SER A 113 -0.70 21.29 -18.01
C SER A 113 0.16 20.40 -17.09
N LEU A 114 0.24 20.72 -15.80
CA LEU A 114 0.99 19.94 -14.81
C LEU A 114 0.34 18.57 -14.57
N SER A 115 -0.97 18.54 -14.34
CA SER A 115 -1.70 17.28 -14.16
C SER A 115 -1.63 16.39 -15.41
N ARG A 116 -1.62 16.98 -16.62
CA ARG A 116 -1.48 16.22 -17.88
C ARG A 116 -0.10 15.57 -18.01
N LYS A 117 0.96 16.30 -17.63
CA LYS A 117 2.33 15.76 -17.59
C LYS A 117 2.43 14.62 -16.58
N PHE A 118 1.87 14.78 -15.39
CA PHE A 118 1.82 13.73 -14.38
C PHE A 118 1.06 12.49 -14.85
N ASP A 119 -0.10 12.66 -15.49
CA ASP A 119 -0.86 11.54 -16.05
C ASP A 119 -0.06 10.77 -17.11
N THR A 120 0.65 11.51 -17.98
CA THR A 120 1.51 10.92 -19.01
C THR A 120 2.62 10.07 -18.40
N GLN A 121 3.25 10.56 -17.32
CA GLN A 121 4.28 9.80 -16.59
C GLN A 121 3.71 8.53 -15.96
N MET A 122 2.54 8.61 -15.32
CA MET A 122 1.89 7.45 -14.73
C MET A 122 1.45 6.44 -15.80
N ALA A 123 0.95 6.90 -16.95
CA ALA A 123 0.60 6.04 -18.08
C ALA A 123 1.83 5.29 -18.63
N ASP A 124 3.00 5.95 -18.71
CA ASP A 124 4.25 5.29 -19.10
C ASP A 124 4.68 4.22 -18.08
N VAL A 125 4.58 4.51 -16.77
CA VAL A 125 4.86 3.51 -15.73
C VAL A 125 3.93 2.30 -15.87
N GLN A 126 2.62 2.51 -16.08
CA GLN A 126 1.68 1.41 -16.32
C GLN A 126 2.01 0.60 -17.57
N TYR A 127 2.41 1.26 -18.65
CA TYR A 127 2.83 0.58 -19.87
C TYR A 127 4.09 -0.27 -19.65
N ARG A 128 5.05 0.24 -18.87
CA ARG A 128 6.25 -0.53 -18.50
C ARG A 128 5.91 -1.74 -17.63
N LEU A 129 5.00 -1.58 -16.66
CA LEU A 129 4.51 -2.67 -15.80
C LEU A 129 3.76 -3.73 -16.61
N SER A 130 2.90 -3.33 -17.56
CA SER A 130 2.15 -4.30 -18.37
C SER A 130 3.09 -5.18 -19.20
N GLY A 131 4.26 -4.66 -19.62
CA GLY A 131 5.27 -5.45 -20.30
C GLY A 131 5.87 -6.60 -19.45
N LEU A 132 5.85 -6.50 -18.13
CA LEU A 132 6.41 -7.50 -17.22
C LEU A 132 5.62 -8.81 -17.18
N THR A 133 4.37 -8.81 -17.62
CA THR A 133 3.56 -10.04 -17.66
C THR A 133 4.00 -10.98 -18.78
N ARG A 134 4.60 -10.47 -19.86
CA ARG A 134 5.07 -11.29 -21.00
C ARG A 134 6.12 -12.34 -20.63
N PRO A 135 7.24 -11.99 -19.96
CA PRO A 135 8.21 -12.99 -19.54
C PRO A 135 7.62 -14.00 -18.55
N LEU A 136 6.68 -13.59 -17.68
CA LEU A 136 5.97 -14.49 -16.76
C LEU A 136 5.08 -15.49 -17.51
N ASP A 137 4.28 -15.00 -18.45
CA ASP A 137 3.40 -15.83 -19.29
C ASP A 137 4.21 -16.83 -20.11
N TYR A 138 5.33 -16.38 -20.69
CA TYR A 138 6.20 -17.24 -21.48
C TYR A 138 6.96 -18.26 -20.61
N PHE A 139 7.39 -17.86 -19.41
CA PHE A 139 7.98 -18.77 -18.44
C PHE A 139 7.01 -19.89 -18.05
N LEU A 140 5.77 -19.55 -17.70
CA LEU A 140 4.73 -20.53 -17.39
C LEU A 140 4.43 -21.44 -18.59
N HIS A 141 4.32 -20.88 -19.79
CA HIS A 141 4.14 -21.69 -21.01
C HIS A 141 5.25 -22.73 -21.18
N ARG A 142 6.52 -22.33 -21.03
CA ARG A 142 7.67 -23.24 -21.14
C ARG A 142 7.69 -24.29 -20.03
N ALA A 143 7.26 -23.92 -18.83
CA ALA A 143 7.16 -24.80 -17.69
C ALA A 143 6.10 -25.89 -17.94
N LEU A 144 4.91 -25.52 -18.39
CA LEU A 144 3.81 -26.45 -18.73
C LEU A 144 4.12 -27.38 -19.91
N GLN A 145 5.05 -27.01 -20.80
CA GLN A 145 5.51 -27.88 -21.89
C GLN A 145 6.47 -28.98 -21.42
N GLN A 146 7.01 -28.89 -20.20
CA GLN A 146 7.91 -29.91 -19.67
C GLN A 146 7.11 -31.02 -18.99
N VAL A 147 7.19 -32.24 -19.55
CA VAL A 147 6.36 -33.39 -19.15
C VAL A 147 6.81 -34.02 -17.82
N SER A 148 7.96 -33.63 -17.26
CA SER A 148 8.64 -34.39 -16.19
C SER A 148 8.77 -33.68 -14.83
N THR A 149 8.26 -32.46 -14.66
CA THR A 149 8.40 -31.70 -13.42
C THR A 149 7.03 -31.33 -12.85
N PRO A 150 6.81 -31.46 -11.52
CA PRO A 150 5.67 -30.82 -10.86
C PRO A 150 5.71 -29.32 -11.12
N GLN A 151 4.58 -28.74 -11.56
CA GLN A 151 4.50 -27.33 -11.97
C GLN A 151 3.75 -26.46 -10.96
N ASP A 152 3.23 -27.03 -9.87
CA ASP A 152 2.34 -26.34 -8.93
C ASP A 152 3.01 -25.10 -8.33
N ASP A 153 4.25 -25.22 -7.85
CA ASP A 153 5.03 -24.08 -7.32
C ASP A 153 5.24 -22.97 -8.37
N ILE A 154 5.40 -23.34 -9.64
CA ILE A 154 5.58 -22.38 -10.74
C ILE A 154 4.26 -21.68 -11.06
N ILE A 155 3.15 -22.43 -11.09
CA ILE A 155 1.80 -21.89 -11.29
C ILE A 155 1.48 -20.90 -10.16
N ASP A 156 1.73 -21.29 -8.90
CA ASP A 156 1.47 -20.45 -7.72
C ASP A 156 2.34 -19.19 -7.73
N PHE A 157 3.63 -19.33 -8.05
CA PHE A 157 4.54 -18.19 -8.20
C PHE A 157 4.06 -17.21 -9.28
N VAL A 158 3.70 -17.72 -10.46
CA VAL A 158 3.26 -16.87 -11.57
C VAL A 158 1.92 -16.21 -11.24
N ASN A 159 0.98 -16.92 -10.62
CA ASN A 159 -0.29 -16.34 -10.16
C ASN A 159 -0.06 -15.22 -9.14
N ALA A 160 0.79 -15.43 -8.13
CA ALA A 160 1.12 -14.41 -7.14
C ALA A 160 1.76 -13.17 -7.79
N MET A 161 2.69 -13.36 -8.72
CA MET A 161 3.31 -12.25 -9.45
C MET A 161 2.29 -11.49 -10.31
N HIS A 162 1.38 -12.19 -10.98
CA HIS A 162 0.29 -11.56 -11.75
C HIS A 162 -0.61 -10.73 -10.83
N GLU A 163 -1.01 -11.26 -9.67
CA GLU A 163 -1.84 -10.54 -8.71
C GLU A 163 -1.17 -9.26 -8.21
N LEU A 164 0.11 -9.31 -7.83
CA LEU A 164 0.86 -8.15 -7.36
C LEU A 164 1.06 -7.08 -8.46
N ILE A 165 1.32 -7.50 -9.70
CA ILE A 165 1.41 -6.58 -10.84
C ILE A 165 0.05 -5.93 -11.13
N MET A 166 -1.03 -6.72 -11.09
CA MET A 166 -2.39 -6.20 -11.30
C MET A 166 -2.83 -5.23 -10.21
N ASP A 167 -2.49 -5.51 -8.94
CA ASP A 167 -2.74 -4.61 -7.83
C ASP A 167 -1.98 -3.28 -8.01
N THR A 168 -0.68 -3.35 -8.27
CA THR A 168 0.15 -2.16 -8.51
C THR A 168 -0.36 -1.33 -9.70
N ALA A 169 -0.73 -1.98 -10.81
CA ALA A 169 -1.31 -1.30 -11.96
C ALA A 169 -2.66 -0.63 -11.63
N SER A 170 -3.46 -1.26 -10.77
CA SER A 170 -4.73 -0.72 -10.28
C SER A 170 -4.51 0.52 -9.40
N GLN A 171 -3.53 0.48 -8.49
CA GLN A 171 -3.15 1.64 -7.67
C GLN A 171 -2.70 2.84 -8.51
N ILE A 172 -1.93 2.59 -9.59
CA ILE A 172 -1.54 3.67 -10.50
C ILE A 172 -2.77 4.20 -11.26
N THR A 173 -3.70 3.34 -11.67
CA THR A 173 -4.95 3.77 -12.33
C THR A 173 -5.76 4.66 -11.40
N GLN A 174 -5.90 4.27 -10.12
CA GLN A 174 -6.55 5.09 -9.11
C GLN A 174 -5.86 6.45 -8.94
N THR A 175 -4.53 6.48 -8.91
CA THR A 175 -3.74 7.71 -8.80
C THR A 175 -3.97 8.65 -10.00
N ARG A 176 -4.12 8.09 -11.21
CA ARG A 176 -4.46 8.85 -12.43
C ARG A 176 -5.87 9.43 -12.36
N ILE A 177 -6.85 8.66 -11.86
CA ILE A 177 -8.23 9.11 -11.62
C ILE A 177 -8.24 10.25 -10.58
N ASP A 178 -7.52 10.09 -9.47
CA ASP A 178 -7.43 11.10 -8.41
C ASP A 178 -6.76 12.40 -8.92
N ASN A 179 -5.73 12.27 -9.77
CA ASN A 179 -5.11 13.41 -10.44
C ASN A 179 -6.07 14.12 -11.42
N LEU A 180 -6.90 13.35 -12.13
CA LEU A 180 -7.93 13.92 -13.01
C LEU A 180 -8.99 14.71 -12.24
N TYR A 181 -9.52 14.14 -11.16
CA TYR A 181 -10.53 14.81 -10.33
C TYR A 181 -9.99 16.12 -9.74
N ARG A 182 -8.78 16.08 -9.18
CA ARG A 182 -8.11 17.27 -8.63
C ARG A 182 -7.80 18.29 -9.73
N GLY A 183 -7.24 17.86 -10.85
CA GLY A 183 -6.84 18.73 -11.95
C GLY A 183 -8.01 19.39 -12.69
N ALA A 184 -9.20 18.80 -12.63
CA ALA A 184 -10.44 19.37 -13.19
C ALA A 184 -11.24 20.22 -12.19
N GLY A 185 -10.77 20.39 -10.95
CA GLY A 185 -11.44 21.18 -9.93
C GLY A 185 -12.78 20.60 -9.45
N MET A 186 -13.01 19.29 -9.64
CA MET A 186 -14.24 18.62 -9.20
C MET A 186 -14.29 18.58 -7.67
N GLN A 187 -15.42 18.97 -7.08
CA GLN A 187 -15.64 18.87 -5.64
C GLN A 187 -16.08 17.45 -5.26
N GLY A 188 -15.47 16.87 -4.22
CA GLY A 188 -15.79 15.52 -3.72
C GLY A 188 -14.63 14.52 -3.86
N GLN A 189 -14.87 13.27 -3.49
CA GLN A 189 -13.89 12.19 -3.66
C GLN A 189 -13.97 11.59 -5.06
N ALA A 190 -12.80 11.29 -5.63
CA ALA A 190 -12.72 10.60 -6.89
C ALA A 190 -13.27 9.16 -6.77
N PRO A 191 -13.91 8.61 -7.83
CA PRO A 191 -14.38 7.23 -7.86
C PRO A 191 -13.26 6.26 -7.52
N ARG A 192 -13.56 5.29 -6.67
CA ARG A 192 -12.63 4.23 -6.30
C ARG A 192 -12.81 3.00 -7.19
N LEU A 193 -11.71 2.45 -7.65
CA LEU A 193 -11.70 1.14 -8.28
C LEU A 193 -12.06 0.08 -7.23
N THR A 194 -13.11 -0.70 -7.50
CA THR A 194 -13.53 -1.79 -6.62
C THR A 194 -12.93 -3.11 -7.07
N ARG A 195 -12.60 -3.98 -6.09
CA ARG A 195 -12.07 -5.33 -6.32
C ARG A 195 -13.18 -6.18 -6.95
N GLY A 196 -13.20 -6.27 -8.28
CA GLY A 196 -14.19 -7.07 -9.02
C GLY A 196 -14.34 -6.77 -10.52
N TYR A 197 -13.79 -5.67 -11.03
CA TYR A 197 -14.09 -5.19 -12.38
C TYR A 197 -13.18 -5.67 -13.52
N TRP A 198 -12.32 -6.68 -13.32
CA TRP A 198 -11.44 -7.18 -14.39
C TRP A 198 -11.64 -8.66 -14.74
N GLY A 199 -12.77 -9.25 -14.33
CA GLY A 199 -13.13 -10.64 -14.67
C GLY A 199 -14.09 -10.79 -15.86
N ARG A 200 -14.79 -9.73 -16.27
CA ARG A 200 -15.71 -9.71 -17.42
C ARG A 200 -15.74 -8.28 -17.99
N CYS A 201 -15.82 -8.16 -19.32
CA CYS A 201 -15.96 -6.92 -20.11
C CYS A 201 -14.65 -6.26 -20.60
N PHE A 202 -14.04 -6.88 -21.62
CA PHE A 202 -13.74 -6.22 -22.91
C PHE A 202 -13.81 -7.27 -24.02
N TYR A 203 -14.98 -7.89 -24.16
CA TYR A 203 -15.40 -8.51 -25.41
C TYR A 203 -16.85 -8.09 -25.60
N HIS A 204 -17.05 -7.04 -26.40
CA HIS A 204 -18.04 -6.86 -27.46
C HIS A 204 -17.73 -5.50 -28.10
#